data_AF-A0A7K0WMW7-F1
#
_entry.id   AF-A0A7K0WMW7-F1
#
_cell.length_a   1.000
_cell.length_b   1.000
_cell.length_c   1.000
_cell.angle_alpha   90.00
_cell.angle_beta   90.00
_cell.angle_gamma   90.00
#
_symmetry.space_group_name_H-M   'P 1'
#
loop_
_entity.id
_entity.type
_entity.pdbx_description
1 polymer ?
#
loop_
_entity_poly.entity_id
_entity_poly.type
_entity_poly.pdbx_seq_one_letter_code
_entity_poly.pdbx_strand_id
1 'polypeptide(L)'
;MLLSRLFGEGMASGVVVRGTEFLGKELSSAVQKEDQDVTRVRLRAGESYTVVARPPATRKERKLAKSQRSLNRRFESLNRPTKSQLRAARKLSRAQRRLSRSAPTTKRGRKRAQKEAALGRRFDQKMRPSKLQLRVAKDLTSTTTQLDTSRALSLQLARRRNRIRRRRTKVTVYD
;
A
#
# COMPACT_ATOMS: atom_id res chain seq x y z
N MET A 1 36.24 0.98 15.52
CA MET A 1 35.27 0.39 16.47
C MET A 1 34.89 1.41 17.54
N LEU A 2 33.82 2.20 17.36
CA LEU A 2 33.38 3.17 18.39
C LEU A 2 31.95 3.74 18.17
N LEU A 3 31.02 2.96 17.61
CA LEU A 3 29.62 3.40 17.40
C LEU A 3 28.57 2.38 17.91
N SER A 4 28.97 1.31 18.58
CA SER A 4 28.09 0.20 18.99
C SER A 4 27.57 0.26 20.43
N ARG A 5 27.69 1.39 21.15
CA ARG A 5 27.35 1.47 22.58
C ARG A 5 26.27 2.47 22.99
N LEU A 6 25.57 3.12 22.05
CA LEU A 6 24.53 4.11 22.38
C LEU A 6 23.11 3.78 21.91
N PHE A 7 22.91 2.68 21.18
CA PHE A 7 21.57 2.26 20.79
C PHE A 7 21.36 0.80 21.17
N GLY A 8 20.65 0.59 22.27
CA GLY A 8 20.23 -0.74 22.72
C GLY A 8 19.44 -1.48 21.65
N GLU A 9 19.62 -2.80 21.62
CA GLU A 9 19.09 -3.80 20.68
C GLU A 9 17.55 -3.87 20.53
N GLY A 10 16.80 -2.90 21.09
CA GLY A 10 15.34 -2.86 21.06
C GLY A 10 14.70 -2.02 19.95
N MET A 11 15.47 -1.17 19.25
CA MET A 11 14.90 -0.19 18.29
C MET A 11 14.91 -0.65 16.82
N ALA A 12 15.77 -1.61 16.45
CA ALA A 12 15.88 -2.07 15.06
C ALA A 12 14.62 -2.83 14.56
N SER A 13 13.82 -3.39 15.46
CA SER A 13 12.58 -4.10 15.11
C SER A 13 11.40 -3.16 14.85
N GLY A 14 11.43 -1.92 15.35
CA GLY A 14 10.34 -0.95 15.19
C GLY A 14 10.27 -0.31 13.80
N VAL A 15 11.40 -0.17 13.12
CA VAL A 15 11.47 0.47 11.80
C VAL A 15 10.93 -0.46 10.70
N VAL A 16 11.10 -1.78 10.84
CA VAL A 16 10.60 -2.76 9.87
C VAL A 16 9.06 -2.89 9.93
N VAL A 17 8.48 -2.78 11.13
CA VAL A 17 7.01 -2.88 11.32
C VAL A 17 6.28 -1.66 10.74
N ARG A 18 6.84 -0.45 10.88
CA ARG A 18 6.28 0.75 10.24
C ARG A 18 6.39 0.72 8.71
N GLY A 19 7.43 0.12 8.15
CA GLY A 19 7.59 -0.01 6.69
C GLY A 19 6.47 -0.85 6.05
N THR A 20 6.01 -1.91 6.71
CA THR A 20 4.95 -2.77 6.16
C THR A 20 3.54 -2.19 6.29
N GLU A 21 3.27 -1.38 7.31
CA GLU A 21 2.00 -0.66 7.45
C GLU A 21 1.88 0.50 6.45
N PHE A 22 3.01 1.15 6.13
CA PHE A 22 3.07 2.19 5.11
C PHE A 22 2.81 1.59 3.71
N LEU A 23 3.45 0.45 3.40
CA LEU A 23 3.20 -0.27 2.15
C LEU A 23 1.75 -0.77 2.04
N GLY A 24 1.14 -1.23 3.15
CA GLY A 24 -0.26 -1.65 3.16
C GLY A 24 -1.25 -0.51 2.89
N LYS A 25 -1.01 0.68 3.47
CA LYS A 25 -1.85 1.87 3.27
C LYS A 25 -1.67 2.51 1.89
N GLU A 26 -0.46 2.56 1.35
CA GLU A 26 -0.20 2.98 -0.04
C GLU A 26 -0.82 2.00 -1.04
N LEU A 27 -0.73 0.69 -0.79
CA LEU A 27 -1.37 -0.31 -1.64
C LEU A 27 -2.90 -0.24 -1.58
N SER A 28 -3.51 -0.02 -0.42
CA SER A 28 -4.97 0.13 -0.32
C SER A 28 -5.48 1.43 -0.96
N SER A 29 -4.73 2.52 -0.84
CA SER A 29 -5.08 3.82 -1.44
C SER A 29 -4.84 3.86 -2.96
N ALA A 30 -3.93 3.04 -3.49
CA ALA A 30 -3.76 2.85 -4.93
C ALA A 30 -4.87 2.01 -5.59
N VAL A 31 -5.59 1.20 -4.80
CA VAL A 31 -6.57 0.20 -5.27
C VAL A 31 -8.00 0.74 -5.28
N GLN A 32 -8.36 1.65 -4.36
CA GLN A 32 -9.65 2.34 -4.35
C GLN A 32 -9.59 3.60 -5.23
N LYS A 33 -9.78 3.45 -6.54
CA LYS A 33 -10.09 4.58 -7.42
C LYS A 33 -11.43 4.33 -8.12
N GLU A 34 -12.50 4.61 -7.38
CA GLU A 34 -13.75 5.13 -7.97
C GLU A 34 -13.48 6.52 -8.57
N ASP A 35 -14.38 6.99 -9.44
CA ASP A 35 -14.26 8.20 -10.27
C ASP A 35 -13.58 9.36 -9.53
N GLN A 36 -12.27 9.50 -9.74
CA GLN A 36 -11.48 10.57 -9.17
C GLN A 36 -11.70 11.82 -10.02
N ASP A 37 -12.17 12.90 -9.40
CA ASP A 37 -11.96 14.26 -9.88
C ASP A 37 -10.45 14.48 -10.05
N VAL A 38 -9.94 14.29 -11.26
CA VAL A 38 -8.49 14.23 -11.55
C VAL A 38 -7.83 15.58 -11.26
N THR A 39 -8.54 16.67 -11.54
CA THR A 39 -8.08 18.05 -11.28
C THR A 39 -9.25 19.00 -11.48
N ARG A 40 -9.45 19.97 -10.56
CA ARG A 40 -10.31 21.13 -10.77
C ARG A 40 -9.43 22.33 -11.10
N VAL A 41 -9.50 22.82 -12.33
CA VAL A 41 -8.72 23.97 -12.80
C VAL A 41 -9.66 25.15 -13.02
N ARG A 42 -9.39 26.27 -12.35
CA ARG A 42 -10.01 27.57 -12.68
C ARG A 42 -9.10 28.28 -13.65
N LEU A 43 -9.46 28.24 -14.93
CA LEU A 43 -8.70 28.90 -15.99
C LEU A 43 -8.86 30.41 -15.90
N ARG A 44 -7.76 31.15 -16.05
CA ARG A 44 -7.81 32.59 -16.32
C ARG A 44 -8.02 32.84 -17.83
N ALA A 45 -8.54 34.01 -18.18
CA ALA A 45 -8.68 34.40 -19.59
C ALA A 45 -7.31 34.32 -20.28
N GLY A 46 -7.21 33.51 -21.34
CA GLY A 46 -5.97 33.26 -22.08
C GLY A 46 -5.28 31.91 -21.80
N GLU A 47 -5.67 31.19 -20.73
CA GLU A 47 -5.10 29.87 -20.45
C GLU A 47 -5.83 28.77 -21.24
N SER A 48 -5.05 27.87 -21.87
CA SER A 48 -5.58 26.72 -22.61
C SER A 48 -5.14 25.43 -21.93
N TYR A 49 -6.09 24.56 -21.56
CA TYR A 49 -5.80 23.24 -21.02
C TYR A 49 -6.12 22.15 -22.05
N THR A 50 -5.22 21.18 -22.22
CA THR A 50 -5.46 20.02 -23.09
C THR A 50 -5.65 18.77 -22.25
N VAL A 51 -6.87 18.22 -22.26
CA VAL A 51 -7.17 16.92 -21.66
C VAL A 51 -6.89 15.83 -22.69
N VAL A 52 -5.98 14.91 -22.38
CA VAL A 52 -5.71 13.74 -23.21
C VAL A 52 -6.34 12.52 -22.56
N ALA A 53 -7.46 12.07 -23.11
CA ALA A 53 -8.11 10.84 -22.68
C ALA A 53 -7.19 9.62 -22.94
N ARG A 54 -7.24 8.64 -22.04
CA ARG A 54 -6.52 7.37 -22.21
C ARG A 54 -7.15 6.58 -23.37
N PRO A 55 -6.36 5.95 -24.25
CA PRO A 55 -6.88 5.06 -25.27
C PRO A 55 -7.67 3.89 -24.65
N PRO A 56 -8.59 3.26 -25.41
CA PRO A 56 -9.37 2.12 -24.92
C PRO A 56 -8.45 0.98 -24.49
N ALA A 57 -8.84 0.29 -23.41
CA ALA A 57 -8.00 -0.74 -22.80
C ALA A 57 -7.79 -1.95 -23.72
N THR A 58 -6.54 -2.39 -23.87
CA THR A 58 -6.20 -3.55 -24.69
C THR A 58 -6.68 -4.87 -24.05
N ARG A 59 -6.76 -5.96 -24.83
CA ARG A 59 -7.12 -7.29 -24.29
C ARG A 59 -6.15 -7.74 -23.18
N LYS A 60 -4.86 -7.44 -23.34
CA LYS A 60 -3.81 -7.73 -22.35
C LYS A 60 -4.04 -6.95 -21.05
N GLU A 61 -4.31 -5.64 -21.16
CA GLU A 61 -4.64 -4.80 -20.01
C GLU A 61 -5.89 -5.27 -19.27
N ARG A 62 -6.94 -5.67 -20.01
CA ARG A 62 -8.15 -6.24 -19.41
C ARG A 62 -7.86 -7.52 -18.63
N LYS A 63 -7.02 -8.42 -19.16
CA LYS A 63 -6.60 -9.65 -18.45
C LYS A 63 -5.80 -9.33 -17.18
N LEU A 64 -4.83 -8.42 -17.27
CA LEU A 64 -4.03 -7.97 -16.12
C LEU A 64 -4.89 -7.30 -15.06
N ALA A 65 -5.82 -6.42 -15.44
CA ALA A 65 -6.75 -5.77 -14.52
C ALA A 65 -7.67 -6.78 -13.83
N LYS A 66 -8.16 -7.81 -14.54
CA LYS A 66 -8.95 -8.89 -13.92
C LYS A 66 -8.11 -9.68 -12.92
N SER A 67 -6.86 -9.99 -13.26
CA SER A 67 -5.91 -10.67 -12.35
C SER A 67 -5.65 -9.83 -11.10
N GLN A 68 -5.33 -8.55 -11.27
CA GLN A 68 -5.10 -7.60 -10.19
C GLN A 68 -6.30 -7.53 -9.24
N ARG A 69 -7.53 -7.41 -9.77
CA ARG A 69 -8.76 -7.40 -8.95
C ARG A 69 -8.93 -8.68 -8.15
N SER A 70 -8.65 -9.83 -8.75
CA SER A 70 -8.75 -11.14 -8.08
C SER A 70 -7.70 -11.27 -6.96
N LEU A 71 -6.45 -10.93 -7.25
CA LEU A 71 -5.36 -10.92 -6.27
C LEU A 71 -5.64 -9.93 -5.14
N ASN A 72 -6.21 -8.77 -5.44
CA ASN A 72 -6.55 -7.79 -4.44
C ASN A 72 -7.64 -8.30 -3.48
N ARG A 73 -8.71 -8.91 -4.00
CA ARG A 73 -9.74 -9.56 -3.16
C ARG A 73 -9.15 -10.65 -2.26
N ARG A 74 -8.21 -11.43 -2.78
CA ARG A 74 -7.49 -12.45 -1.99
C ARG A 74 -6.58 -11.80 -0.94
N PHE A 75 -5.87 -10.75 -1.28
CA PHE A 75 -5.02 -10.02 -0.35
C PHE A 75 -5.84 -9.44 0.81
N GLU A 76 -6.96 -8.78 0.50
CA GLU A 76 -7.90 -8.26 1.49
C GLU A 76 -8.44 -9.37 2.39
N SER A 77 -8.88 -10.50 1.83
CA SER A 77 -9.43 -11.59 2.63
C SER A 77 -8.40 -12.20 3.56
N LEU A 78 -7.15 -12.34 3.11
CA LEU A 78 -6.05 -12.87 3.90
C LEU A 78 -5.57 -11.92 5.00
N ASN A 79 -5.64 -10.61 4.77
CA ASN A 79 -5.22 -9.61 5.76
C ASN A 79 -6.31 -9.29 6.79
N ARG A 80 -7.51 -9.86 6.66
CA ARG A 80 -8.53 -9.73 7.70
C ARG A 80 -8.05 -10.39 9.00
N PRO A 81 -8.21 -9.71 10.15
CA PRO A 81 -7.76 -10.25 11.42
C PRO A 81 -8.55 -11.50 11.79
N THR A 82 -7.84 -12.58 12.10
CA THR A 82 -8.43 -13.85 12.52
C THR A 82 -8.96 -13.76 13.96
N LYS A 83 -9.92 -14.64 14.32
CA LYS A 83 -10.41 -14.75 15.71
C LYS A 83 -9.27 -14.93 16.73
N SER A 84 -8.21 -15.64 16.36
CA SER A 84 -7.06 -15.87 17.24
C SER A 84 -6.22 -14.61 17.48
N GLN A 85 -6.02 -13.79 16.44
CA GLN A 85 -5.34 -12.50 16.51
C GLN A 85 -6.16 -11.50 17.34
N LEU A 86 -7.49 -11.44 17.11
CA LEU A 86 -8.39 -10.61 17.91
C LEU A 86 -8.39 -11.01 19.39
N ARG A 87 -8.37 -12.30 19.70
CA ARG A 87 -8.25 -12.80 21.08
C ARG A 87 -6.92 -12.40 21.72
N ALA A 88 -5.81 -12.51 20.98
CA ALA A 88 -4.50 -12.07 21.45
C ALA A 88 -4.48 -10.55 21.73
N ALA A 89 -5.02 -9.75 20.82
CA ALA A 89 -5.16 -8.30 20.96
C ALA A 89 -5.94 -7.92 22.23
N ARG A 90 -7.10 -8.57 22.45
CA ARG A 90 -7.93 -8.34 23.65
C ARG A 90 -7.21 -8.72 24.94
N LYS A 91 -6.45 -9.82 24.94
CA LYS A 91 -5.65 -10.24 26.11
C LYS A 91 -4.55 -9.23 26.41
N LEU A 92 -3.84 -8.75 25.39
CA LEU A 92 -2.78 -7.75 25.53
C LEU A 92 -3.34 -6.42 26.04
N SER A 93 -4.42 -5.92 25.43
CA SER A 93 -5.09 -4.68 25.86
C SER A 93 -5.55 -4.74 27.33
N ARG A 94 -6.11 -5.87 27.77
CA ARG A 94 -6.48 -6.07 29.18
C ARG A 94 -5.25 -6.08 30.11
N ALA A 95 -4.13 -6.64 29.66
CA ALA A 95 -2.89 -6.65 30.45
C ALA A 95 -2.30 -5.25 30.57
N GLN A 96 -2.27 -4.47 29.48
CA GLN A 96 -1.83 -3.08 29.44
C GLN A 96 -2.68 -2.20 30.36
N ARG A 97 -4.02 -2.34 30.33
CA ARG A 97 -4.93 -1.62 31.24
C ARG A 97 -4.70 -1.97 32.71
N ARG A 98 -4.33 -3.21 33.02
CA ARG A 98 -4.02 -3.62 34.40
C ARG A 98 -2.65 -3.08 34.82
N LEU A 99 -1.69 -3.04 33.91
CA LEU A 99 -0.36 -2.49 34.15
C LEU A 99 -0.43 -0.98 34.42
N SER A 100 -1.17 -0.21 33.62
CA SER A 100 -1.29 1.24 33.78
C SER A 100 -1.89 1.68 35.12
N ARG A 101 -2.70 0.81 35.75
CA ARG A 101 -3.28 1.03 37.09
C ARG A 101 -2.39 0.57 38.24
N SER A 102 -1.20 0.03 37.96
CA SER A 102 -0.33 -0.56 38.98
C SER A 102 0.86 0.33 39.26
N ALA A 103 1.23 0.47 40.54
CA ALA A 103 2.50 1.10 40.91
C ALA A 103 3.68 0.24 40.41
N PRO A 104 4.58 0.80 39.57
CA PRO A 104 5.65 0.04 38.92
C PRO A 104 6.71 -0.49 39.91
N THR A 105 6.86 0.17 41.05
CA THR A 105 7.82 -0.17 42.11
C THR A 105 7.43 -1.43 42.88
N THR A 106 6.14 -1.81 42.88
CA THR A 106 5.65 -2.95 43.66
C THR A 106 5.94 -4.31 43.00
N LYS A 107 6.09 -5.36 43.82
CA LYS A 107 6.23 -6.76 43.33
C LYS A 107 5.08 -7.17 42.40
N ARG A 108 3.84 -6.72 42.70
CA ARG A 108 2.66 -6.95 41.86
C ARG A 108 2.74 -6.19 40.53
N GLY A 109 3.24 -4.95 40.53
CA GLY A 109 3.51 -4.16 39.32
C GLY A 109 4.52 -4.83 38.39
N ARG A 110 5.67 -5.26 38.94
CA ARG A 110 6.70 -5.99 38.18
C ARG A 110 6.16 -7.27 37.53
N LYS A 111 5.37 -8.08 38.26
CA LYS A 111 4.71 -9.27 37.69
C LYS A 111 3.73 -8.92 36.56
N ARG A 112 2.98 -7.82 36.67
CA ARG A 112 2.07 -7.36 35.61
C ARG A 112 2.84 -6.89 34.37
N ALA A 113 3.97 -6.21 34.55
CA ALA A 113 4.85 -5.79 33.45
C ALA A 113 5.41 -7.00 32.69
N GLN A 114 5.93 -8.01 33.40
CA GLN A 114 6.39 -9.26 32.79
C GLN A 114 5.28 -9.97 31.98
N LYS A 115 4.05 -10.00 32.53
CA LYS A 115 2.90 -10.61 31.85
C LYS A 115 2.49 -9.83 30.60
N GLU A 116 2.52 -8.51 30.65
CA GLU A 116 2.27 -7.63 29.50
C GLU A 116 3.30 -7.90 28.41
N ALA A 117 4.60 -7.89 28.76
CA ALA A 117 5.68 -8.15 27.81
C ALA A 117 5.56 -9.55 27.16
N ALA A 118 5.23 -10.58 27.94
CA ALA A 118 5.02 -11.93 27.41
C ALA A 118 3.83 -12.00 26.45
N LEU A 119 2.73 -11.29 26.75
CA LEU A 119 1.58 -11.21 25.86
C LEU A 119 1.87 -10.37 24.61
N GLY A 120 2.70 -9.32 24.72
CA GLY A 120 3.20 -8.51 23.62
C GLY A 120 3.96 -9.37 22.62
N ARG A 121 4.99 -10.10 23.07
CA ARG A 121 5.75 -11.03 22.22
C ARG A 121 4.86 -12.04 21.49
N ARG A 122 3.87 -12.61 22.19
CA ARG A 122 2.91 -13.57 21.59
C ARG A 122 1.99 -12.91 20.56
N PHE A 123 1.59 -11.66 20.82
CA PHE A 123 0.80 -10.87 19.87
C PHE A 123 1.62 -10.57 18.62
N ASP A 124 2.86 -10.10 18.77
CA ASP A 124 3.75 -9.79 17.66
C ASP A 124 3.99 -11.02 16.78
N GLN A 125 4.27 -12.17 17.40
CA GLN A 125 4.41 -13.45 16.68
C GLN A 125 3.17 -13.79 15.86
N LYS A 126 1.96 -13.51 16.38
CA LYS A 126 0.69 -13.78 15.69
C LYS A 126 0.35 -12.75 14.60
N MET A 127 0.93 -11.56 14.67
CA MET A 127 0.76 -10.52 13.66
C MET A 127 1.78 -10.61 12.53
N ARG A 128 2.78 -11.50 12.65
CA ARG A 128 3.71 -11.76 11.55
C ARG A 128 2.95 -12.24 10.31
N PRO A 129 3.26 -11.67 9.13
CA PRO A 129 2.60 -12.07 7.90
C PRO A 129 2.98 -13.51 7.54
N SER A 130 1.99 -14.26 7.08
CA SER A 130 2.19 -15.63 6.60
C SER A 130 2.94 -15.63 5.26
N LYS A 131 3.64 -16.74 4.95
CA LYS A 131 4.30 -16.93 3.64
C LYS A 131 3.34 -16.72 2.47
N LEU A 132 2.07 -17.12 2.64
CA LEU A 132 1.03 -16.99 1.63
C LEU A 132 0.58 -15.53 1.45
N GLN A 133 0.42 -14.77 2.54
CA GLN A 133 0.17 -13.32 2.47
C GLN A 133 1.31 -12.59 1.73
N LEU A 134 2.56 -12.93 2.06
CA LEU A 134 3.74 -12.35 1.39
C LEU A 134 3.78 -12.70 -0.10
N ARG A 135 3.44 -13.93 -0.47
CA ARG A 135 3.37 -14.36 -1.88
C ARG A 135 2.31 -13.57 -2.64
N VAL A 136 1.08 -13.53 -2.11
CA VAL A 136 -0.02 -12.78 -2.74
C VAL A 136 0.31 -11.28 -2.85
N ALA A 137 0.97 -10.71 -1.84
CA ALA A 137 1.45 -9.33 -1.90
C ALA A 137 2.43 -9.12 -3.06
N LYS A 138 3.44 -9.99 -3.20
CA LYS A 138 4.40 -9.93 -4.30
C LYS A 138 3.72 -10.06 -5.67
N ASP A 139 2.80 -11.01 -5.80
CA ASP A 139 2.05 -11.23 -7.04
C ASP A 139 1.16 -10.02 -7.39
N LEU A 140 0.56 -9.39 -6.38
CA LEU A 140 -0.23 -8.17 -6.55
C LEU A 140 0.64 -7.01 -7.03
N THR A 141 1.81 -6.82 -6.42
CA THR A 141 2.77 -5.78 -6.82
C THR A 141 3.25 -6.02 -8.26
N SER A 142 3.66 -7.24 -8.60
CA SER A 142 4.15 -7.57 -9.95
C SER A 142 3.06 -7.41 -11.02
N THR A 143 1.82 -7.81 -10.73
CA THR A 143 0.69 -7.64 -11.66
C THR A 143 0.34 -6.16 -11.85
N THR A 144 0.43 -5.36 -10.78
CA THR A 144 0.16 -3.92 -10.83
C THR A 144 1.21 -3.20 -11.67
N THR A 145 2.50 -3.48 -11.45
CA THR A 145 3.57 -2.88 -12.26
C THR A 145 3.47 -3.28 -13.74
N GLN A 146 3.13 -4.55 -14.04
CA GLN A 146 2.87 -4.99 -15.42
C GLN A 146 1.68 -4.27 -16.07
N LEU A 147 0.62 -4.00 -15.31
CA LEU A 147 -0.54 -3.26 -15.82
C LEU A 147 -0.18 -1.81 -16.10
N ASP A 148 0.55 -1.15 -15.21
CA ASP A 148 0.91 0.26 -15.36
C ASP A 148 1.92 0.48 -16.47
N THR A 149 2.91 -0.40 -16.61
CA THR A 149 3.82 -0.40 -17.76
C THR A 149 3.07 -0.60 -19.08
N SER A 150 2.13 -1.56 -19.14
CA SER A 150 1.29 -1.76 -20.34
C SER A 150 0.49 -0.50 -20.69
N ARG A 151 -0.13 0.15 -19.69
CA ARG A 151 -0.90 1.38 -19.87
C ARG A 151 -0.02 2.55 -20.33
N ALA A 152 1.19 2.67 -19.78
CA ALA A 152 2.14 3.70 -20.17
C ALA A 152 2.57 3.54 -21.64
N LEU A 153 2.86 2.30 -22.07
CA LEU A 153 3.17 2.00 -23.47
C LEU A 153 2.00 2.32 -24.39
N SER A 154 0.78 1.90 -24.04
CA SER A 154 -0.43 2.21 -24.82
C SER A 154 -0.64 3.72 -24.97
N LEU A 155 -0.43 4.50 -23.91
CA LEU A 155 -0.49 5.97 -23.95
C LEU A 155 0.60 6.57 -24.84
N GLN A 156 1.84 6.08 -24.75
CA GLN A 156 2.95 6.56 -25.57
C GLN A 156 2.71 6.30 -27.06
N LEU A 157 2.20 5.13 -27.42
CA LEU A 157 1.85 4.78 -28.79
C LEU A 157 0.70 5.66 -29.32
N ALA A 158 -0.33 5.90 -28.51
CA ALA A 158 -1.42 6.81 -28.87
C ALA A 158 -0.92 8.24 -29.10
N ARG A 159 -0.03 8.75 -28.24
CA ARG A 159 0.61 10.07 -28.42
C ARG A 159 1.42 10.15 -29.72
N ARG A 160 2.22 9.12 -30.04
CA ARG A 160 2.98 9.04 -31.29
C ARG A 160 2.06 9.07 -32.52
N ARG A 161 0.99 8.26 -32.52
CA ARG A 161 0.02 8.22 -33.62
C ARG A 161 -0.67 9.56 -33.84
N ASN A 162 -1.08 10.24 -32.76
CA ASN A 162 -1.71 11.56 -32.85
C ASN A 162 -0.75 12.63 -33.38
N ARG A 163 0.54 12.58 -33.01
CA ARG A 163 1.56 13.49 -33.54
C ARG A 163 1.75 13.31 -35.05
N ILE A 164 1.76 12.07 -35.54
CA ILE A 164 1.87 11.78 -36.98
C ILE A 164 0.65 12.29 -37.74
N ARG A 165 -0.56 12.05 -37.23
CA ARG A 165 -1.81 12.53 -37.86
C ARG A 165 -1.83 14.05 -37.98
N ARG A 166 -1.46 14.78 -36.92
CA ARG A 166 -1.39 16.26 -36.92
C ARG A 166 -0.35 16.82 -37.89
N ARG A 167 0.77 16.12 -38.10
CA ARG A 167 1.79 16.53 -39.08
C ARG A 167 1.31 16.38 -40.52
N ARG A 168 0.53 15.33 -40.82
CA ARG A 168 0.00 15.07 -42.17
C ARG A 168 -1.13 16.02 -42.58
N THR A 169 -1.86 16.61 -41.63
CA THR A 169 -2.95 17.55 -41.90
C THR A 169 -2.47 18.99 -42.12
N LYS A 170 -1.17 19.29 -42.03
CA LYS A 170 -0.63 20.59 -42.47
C LYS A 170 -0.48 20.56 -43.99
N VAL A 171 -1.56 20.84 -44.70
CA VAL A 171 -1.50 21.24 -46.11
C VAL A 171 -1.16 22.72 -46.13
N THR A 172 0.03 23.07 -46.58
CA THR A 172 0.36 24.44 -46.96
C THR A 172 -0.40 24.76 -48.24
N VAL A 173 -1.42 25.59 -48.13
CA VAL A 173 -2.01 26.28 -49.29
C VAL A 173 -1.03 27.41 -49.63
N TYR A 174 -0.45 27.35 -50.81
CA TYR A 174 0.26 28.48 -51.40
C TYR A 174 -0.78 29.28 -52.17
N ASP A 175 -0.91 30.57 -51.84
CA ASP A 175 -1.64 31.55 -52.64
C ASP A 175 -0.85 31.89 -53.90
#